data_AF-A0A1I0JIC8-F1
#
_entry.id   AF-A0A1I0JIC8-F1
#
_cell.length_a   1.000
_cell.length_b   1.000
_cell.length_c   1.000
_cell.angle_alpha   90.00
_cell.angle_beta   90.00
_cell.angle_gamma   90.00
#
_symmetry.space_group_name_H-M   'P 1'
#
loop_
_entity.id
_entity.type
_entity.pdbx_description
1 polymer ?
#
loop_
_entity_poly.entity_id
_entity_poly.type
_entity_poly.pdbx_seq_one_letter_code
_entity_poly.pdbx_strand_id
1 'polypeptide(L)'
;MKRRPEDLVVFLGPSLPASEARKRVPCHVLPPARQGDVWRALSLRPRVIALVDGVFEAQPSVWHHELLAALEAGVAVFGGASMGALRAVELAPHGMVGVGRIFEWYRDGVVEDDAEVALLHADAEHGYRPLTVPLVNVRHVAAKAREAKVLNLAQARALVKAAAGLFYQERTWKRVLGAVRPAWPSATRGGWEGWWARGVEDLKQLDALECLQAAAAFTGMPVRSVGPRHPMRLAPSSLVRRRQLADGVSVVKGQAVPASQVLAALQRAPDSTELAEAGLRRALLAGWARSLGFTPHEDEVRAAEAEWWRRHPVAASARAAFLVECGLEGQGLRRLCEERALERLVLTYASRLLPDGPSWQEALASEARLQGRWSQAAREVGRPGRRRAR
;
A
#
# COMPACT_ATOMS: atom_id res chain seq x y z
N MET A 1 -8.07 -17.33 -19.68
CA MET A 1 -6.65 -17.08 -19.31
C MET A 1 -6.21 -18.11 -18.30
N LYS A 2 -5.05 -18.76 -18.48
CA LYS A 2 -4.46 -19.65 -17.46
C LYS A 2 -4.05 -18.79 -16.26
N ARG A 3 -4.51 -19.14 -15.05
CA ARG A 3 -4.14 -18.45 -13.80
C ARG A 3 -2.67 -18.75 -13.50
N ARG A 4 -1.83 -17.72 -13.38
CA ARG A 4 -0.43 -17.91 -13.00
C ARG A 4 -0.24 -17.62 -11.51
N PRO A 5 0.60 -18.36 -10.78
CA PRO A 5 0.82 -18.14 -9.36
C PRO A 5 1.22 -16.69 -9.01
N GLU A 6 1.99 -16.03 -9.87
CA GLU A 6 2.43 -14.64 -9.71
C GLU A 6 1.30 -13.61 -9.82
N ASP A 7 0.13 -13.97 -10.36
CA ASP A 7 -1.01 -13.05 -10.47
C ASP A 7 -1.67 -12.80 -9.09
N LEU A 8 -1.48 -13.71 -8.11
CA LEU A 8 -2.01 -13.63 -6.74
C LEU A 8 -0.88 -13.78 -5.72
N VAL A 9 -0.54 -12.70 -5.05
CA VAL A 9 0.37 -12.72 -3.90
C VAL A 9 -0.42 -12.81 -2.61
N VAL A 10 -0.04 -13.72 -1.70
CA VAL A 10 -0.75 -13.95 -0.43
C VAL A 10 0.24 -13.84 0.73
N PHE A 11 -0.02 -12.94 1.67
CA PHE A 11 0.74 -12.84 2.92
C PHE A 11 0.09 -13.73 3.98
N LEU A 12 0.77 -14.83 4.35
CA LEU A 12 0.18 -15.91 5.13
C LEU A 12 1.19 -16.57 6.07
N GLY A 13 0.73 -17.01 7.25
CA GLY A 13 1.49 -17.84 8.18
C GLY A 13 0.59 -18.60 9.14
N PRO A 14 0.35 -18.09 10.36
CA PRO A 14 -0.33 -18.85 11.40
C PRO A 14 -1.80 -19.16 11.12
N SER A 15 -2.48 -18.39 10.26
CA SER A 15 -3.91 -18.61 10.01
C SER A 15 -4.16 -19.80 9.07
N LEU A 16 -3.24 -20.11 8.16
CA LEU A 16 -3.34 -21.28 7.27
C LEU A 16 -1.95 -21.69 6.77
N PRO A 17 -1.58 -22.98 6.79
CA PRO A 17 -0.30 -23.42 6.25
C PRO A 17 -0.15 -23.10 4.76
N ALA A 18 1.03 -22.62 4.36
CA ALA A 18 1.31 -22.28 2.96
C ALA A 18 1.10 -23.46 1.99
N SER A 19 1.37 -24.69 2.44
CA SER A 19 1.11 -25.91 1.66
C SER A 19 -0.37 -26.11 1.36
N GLU A 20 -1.26 -25.82 2.32
CA GLU A 20 -2.70 -25.90 2.14
C GLU A 20 -3.21 -24.80 1.20
N ALA A 21 -2.70 -23.57 1.31
CA ALA A 21 -3.05 -22.50 0.39
C ALA A 21 -2.73 -22.86 -1.08
N ARG A 22 -1.52 -23.39 -1.33
CA ARG A 22 -1.06 -23.79 -2.67
C ARG A 22 -1.83 -24.98 -3.26
N LYS A 23 -2.36 -25.88 -2.43
CA LYS A 23 -3.23 -26.98 -2.88
C LYS A 23 -4.60 -26.48 -3.35
N ARG A 24 -5.08 -25.36 -2.80
CA ARG A 24 -6.42 -24.81 -3.07
C ARG A 24 -6.44 -23.93 -4.31
N VAL A 25 -5.44 -23.05 -4.45
CA VAL A 25 -5.38 -22.08 -5.54
C VAL A 25 -3.93 -21.85 -5.99
N PRO A 26 -3.68 -21.55 -7.28
CA PRO A 26 -2.37 -21.12 -7.74
C PRO A 26 -2.08 -19.71 -7.20
N CYS A 27 -1.12 -19.61 -6.28
CA CYS A 27 -0.72 -18.34 -5.67
C CYS A 27 0.76 -18.33 -5.26
N HIS A 28 1.32 -17.13 -5.16
CA HIS A 28 2.63 -16.87 -4.59
C HIS A 28 2.49 -16.51 -3.11
N VAL A 29 2.82 -17.46 -2.23
CA VAL A 29 2.71 -17.28 -0.78
C VAL A 29 3.99 -16.66 -0.23
N LEU A 30 3.84 -15.50 0.41
CA LEU A 30 4.85 -14.80 1.19
C LEU A 30 4.58 -14.98 2.70
N PRO A 31 5.61 -14.79 3.56
CA PRO A 31 5.46 -14.77 5.02
C PRO A 31 4.37 -13.81 5.53
N PRO A 32 4.00 -13.87 6.83
CA PRO A 32 3.19 -12.82 7.46
C PRO A 32 3.78 -11.43 7.19
N ALA A 33 2.95 -10.51 6.70
CA ALA A 33 3.38 -9.21 6.23
C ALA A 33 3.99 -8.35 7.35
N ARG A 34 5.13 -7.74 7.05
CA ARG A 34 5.80 -6.73 7.87
C ARG A 34 5.86 -5.41 7.11
N GLN A 35 6.29 -4.37 7.80
CA GLN A 35 6.51 -3.08 7.15
C GLN A 35 7.46 -3.20 5.94
N GLY A 36 7.02 -2.66 4.81
CA GLY A 36 7.70 -2.64 3.52
C GLY A 36 7.51 -3.89 2.67
N ASP A 37 6.91 -4.96 3.18
CA ASP A 37 6.72 -6.19 2.41
C ASP A 37 5.73 -6.02 1.26
N VAL A 38 4.68 -5.23 1.45
CA VAL A 38 3.70 -5.00 0.38
C VAL A 38 4.33 -4.19 -0.74
N TRP A 39 5.17 -3.19 -0.43
CA TRP A 39 5.93 -2.48 -1.45
C TRP A 39 6.89 -3.40 -2.22
N ARG A 40 7.62 -4.28 -1.54
CA ARG A 40 8.48 -5.28 -2.20
C ARG A 40 7.67 -6.22 -3.11
N ALA A 41 6.49 -6.63 -2.66
CA ALA A 41 5.61 -7.50 -3.44
C ALA A 41 5.09 -6.82 -4.73
N LEU A 42 4.96 -5.49 -4.77
CA LEU A 42 4.56 -4.78 -5.99
C LEU A 42 5.56 -4.96 -7.15
N SER A 43 6.83 -5.22 -6.86
CA SER A 43 7.83 -5.53 -7.90
C SER A 43 7.52 -6.84 -8.65
N LEU A 44 6.72 -7.73 -8.06
CA LEU A 44 6.21 -8.94 -8.72
C LEU A 44 5.07 -8.64 -9.72
N ARG A 45 4.59 -7.38 -9.77
CA ARG A 45 3.45 -6.92 -10.57
C ARG A 45 2.20 -7.80 -10.40
N PRO A 46 1.78 -8.10 -9.16
CA PRO A 46 0.60 -8.92 -8.92
C PRO A 46 -0.66 -8.23 -9.45
N ARG A 47 -1.65 -9.02 -9.88
CA ARG A 47 -3.00 -8.49 -10.13
C ARG A 47 -3.78 -8.32 -8.85
N VAL A 48 -3.53 -9.21 -7.88
CA VAL A 48 -4.24 -9.28 -6.60
C VAL A 48 -3.25 -9.53 -5.48
N ILE A 49 -3.43 -8.83 -4.36
CA ILE A 49 -2.78 -9.11 -3.09
C ILE A 49 -3.85 -9.54 -2.09
N ALA A 50 -3.64 -10.66 -1.42
CA ALA A 50 -4.43 -11.07 -0.26
C ALA A 50 -3.57 -10.96 1.01
N LEU A 51 -3.93 -10.02 1.88
CA LEU A 51 -3.34 -9.89 3.21
C LEU A 51 -4.15 -10.74 4.19
N VAL A 52 -3.56 -11.81 4.71
CA VAL A 52 -4.18 -12.63 5.75
C VAL A 52 -3.49 -12.35 7.07
N ASP A 53 -2.20 -12.70 7.13
CA ASP A 53 -1.39 -12.59 8.34
C ASP A 53 -0.38 -11.44 8.25
N GLY A 54 -0.14 -10.82 9.39
CA GLY A 54 0.91 -9.83 9.61
C GLY A 54 1.62 -10.12 10.93
N VAL A 55 2.81 -9.58 11.12
CA VAL A 55 3.54 -9.71 12.39
C VAL A 55 3.08 -8.67 13.41
N PHE A 56 3.23 -9.02 14.69
CA PHE A 56 2.97 -8.15 15.84
C PHE A 56 4.26 -7.87 16.62
N GLU A 57 4.27 -6.75 17.37
CA GLU A 57 5.28 -6.33 18.35
C GLU A 57 6.72 -6.19 17.83
N ALA A 58 7.49 -7.29 17.86
CA ALA A 58 8.95 -7.30 17.70
C ALA A 58 9.41 -6.75 16.35
N GLN A 59 8.48 -6.61 15.40
CA GLN A 59 8.70 -6.01 14.10
C GLN A 59 7.52 -5.11 13.75
N PRO A 60 7.76 -3.96 13.09
CA PRO A 60 6.67 -3.10 12.67
C PRO A 60 5.69 -3.84 11.75
N SER A 61 4.42 -3.80 12.12
CA SER A 61 3.32 -4.35 11.34
C SER A 61 3.22 -3.64 9.98
N VAL A 62 2.66 -4.34 8.99
CA VAL A 62 2.37 -3.76 7.67
C VAL A 62 1.60 -2.44 7.80
N TRP A 63 2.05 -1.40 7.10
CA TRP A 63 1.42 -0.08 7.14
C TRP A 63 0.23 0.00 6.17
N HIS A 64 -0.83 0.68 6.60
CA HIS A 64 -1.99 0.99 5.74
C HIS A 64 -1.57 1.75 4.47
N HIS A 65 -0.53 2.59 4.55
CA HIS A 65 0.03 3.29 3.39
C HIS A 65 0.60 2.37 2.29
N GLU A 66 1.08 1.17 2.64
CA GLU A 66 1.58 0.22 1.63
C GLU A 66 0.42 -0.39 0.84
N LEU A 67 -0.68 -0.67 1.53
CA LEU A 67 -1.91 -1.21 0.94
C LEU A 67 -2.61 -0.15 0.07
N LEU A 68 -2.63 1.11 0.51
CA LEU A 68 -3.07 2.24 -0.33
C LEU A 68 -2.23 2.35 -1.62
N ALA A 69 -0.90 2.22 -1.50
CA ALA A 69 -0.02 2.25 -2.67
C ALA A 69 -0.31 1.09 -3.65
N ALA A 70 -0.66 -0.09 -3.14
CA ALA A 70 -1.08 -1.22 -3.99
C ALA A 70 -2.40 -0.93 -4.72
N LEU A 71 -3.40 -0.39 -4.02
CA LEU A 71 -4.67 0.04 -4.61
C LEU A 71 -4.47 1.10 -5.70
N GLU A 72 -3.63 2.11 -5.43
CA GLU A 72 -3.25 3.17 -6.39
C GLU A 72 -2.54 2.62 -7.64
N ALA A 73 -1.75 1.54 -7.48
CA ALA A 73 -1.10 0.86 -8.59
C ALA A 73 -2.08 0.01 -9.43
N GLY A 74 -3.35 -0.05 -9.05
CA GLY A 74 -4.39 -0.84 -9.73
C GLY A 74 -4.42 -2.31 -9.32
N VAL A 75 -3.72 -2.68 -8.23
CA VAL A 75 -3.75 -4.03 -7.66
C VAL A 75 -4.99 -4.14 -6.78
N ALA A 76 -5.80 -5.18 -6.98
CA ALA A 76 -6.91 -5.44 -6.06
C ALA A 76 -6.36 -6.00 -4.74
N VAL A 77 -6.80 -5.44 -3.62
CA VAL A 77 -6.32 -5.84 -2.30
C VAL A 77 -7.47 -6.44 -1.50
N PHE A 78 -7.29 -7.67 -1.02
CA PHE A 78 -8.20 -8.40 -0.15
C PHE A 78 -7.59 -8.54 1.25
N GLY A 79 -8.41 -8.46 2.30
CA GLY A 79 -7.98 -8.62 3.68
C GLY A 79 -8.96 -9.45 4.51
N GLY A 80 -8.44 -10.38 5.31
CA GLY A 80 -9.26 -11.21 6.19
C GLY A 80 -8.46 -11.91 7.28
N ALA A 81 -9.15 -12.67 8.14
CA ALA A 81 -8.64 -13.55 9.21
C ALA A 81 -7.82 -12.94 10.36
N SER A 82 -6.82 -12.09 10.07
CA SER A 82 -5.91 -11.56 11.09
C SER A 82 -5.64 -10.07 10.85
N MET A 83 -4.36 -9.68 10.69
CA MET A 83 -3.96 -8.31 10.37
C MET A 83 -4.64 -7.81 9.09
N GLY A 84 -4.95 -8.74 8.16
CA GLY A 84 -5.73 -8.45 6.98
C GLY A 84 -7.14 -7.93 7.27
N ALA A 85 -7.83 -8.49 8.27
CA ALA A 85 -9.17 -8.05 8.65
C ALA A 85 -9.14 -6.62 9.23
N LEU A 86 -8.18 -6.33 10.12
CA LEU A 86 -7.96 -4.99 10.68
C LEU A 86 -7.74 -3.94 9.58
N ARG A 87 -6.78 -4.21 8.69
CA ARG A 87 -6.47 -3.30 7.57
C ARG A 87 -7.62 -3.17 6.58
N ALA A 88 -8.40 -4.23 6.37
CA ALA A 88 -9.57 -4.14 5.52
C ALA A 88 -10.66 -3.24 6.11
N VAL A 89 -10.86 -3.21 7.43
CA VAL A 89 -11.80 -2.26 8.05
C VAL A 89 -11.35 -0.83 7.85
N GLU A 90 -10.07 -0.54 8.06
CA GLU A 90 -9.50 0.79 7.85
C GLU A 90 -9.56 1.24 6.38
N LEU A 91 -9.36 0.32 5.44
CA LEU A 91 -9.15 0.63 4.02
C LEU A 91 -10.33 0.27 3.11
N ALA A 92 -11.43 -0.26 3.64
CA ALA A 92 -12.66 -0.50 2.88
C ALA A 92 -13.17 0.76 2.17
N PRO A 93 -13.20 1.97 2.80
CA PRO A 93 -13.56 3.21 2.11
C PRO A 93 -12.64 3.57 0.94
N HIS A 94 -11.43 3.01 0.91
CA HIS A 94 -10.42 3.25 -0.12
C HIS A 94 -10.37 2.16 -1.20
N GLY A 95 -11.22 1.12 -1.10
CA GLY A 95 -11.35 0.07 -2.09
C GLY A 95 -10.68 -1.27 -1.74
N MET A 96 -10.13 -1.42 -0.53
CA MET A 96 -9.72 -2.73 -0.04
C MET A 96 -10.97 -3.59 0.24
N VAL A 97 -10.92 -4.87 -0.13
CA VAL A 97 -12.05 -5.80 0.07
C VAL A 97 -11.84 -6.60 1.36
N GLY A 98 -12.69 -6.38 2.35
CA GLY A 98 -12.73 -7.19 3.56
C GLY A 98 -13.48 -8.50 3.36
N VAL A 99 -12.96 -9.59 3.92
CA VAL A 99 -13.51 -10.95 3.77
C VAL A 99 -13.50 -11.69 5.10
N GLY A 100 -14.54 -12.48 5.33
CA GLY A 100 -14.67 -13.37 6.49
C GLY A 100 -15.31 -12.71 7.71
N ARG A 101 -15.66 -13.55 8.68
CA ARG A 101 -16.43 -13.19 9.87
C ARG A 101 -15.67 -12.24 10.80
N ILE A 102 -14.35 -12.35 10.87
CA ILE A 102 -13.49 -11.51 11.71
C ILE A 102 -13.48 -10.08 11.18
N PHE A 103 -13.40 -9.89 9.85
CA PHE A 103 -13.57 -8.58 9.23
C PHE A 103 -14.93 -7.98 9.57
N GLU A 104 -16.01 -8.77 9.43
CA GLU A 104 -17.35 -8.31 9.78
C GLU A 104 -17.47 -7.98 11.27
N TRP A 105 -16.85 -8.74 12.17
CA TRP A 105 -16.85 -8.43 13.60
C TRP A 105 -16.17 -7.10 13.92
N TYR A 106 -15.03 -6.79 13.30
CA TYR A 106 -14.40 -5.48 13.47
C TYR A 106 -15.22 -4.35 12.84
N ARG A 107 -15.73 -4.55 11.61
CA ARG A 107 -16.57 -3.56 10.92
C ARG A 107 -17.82 -3.20 11.72
N ASP A 108 -18.46 -4.21 12.32
CA ASP A 108 -19.71 -4.07 13.06
C ASP A 108 -19.49 -3.71 14.55
N GLY A 109 -18.24 -3.54 15.01
CA GLY A 109 -17.90 -3.22 16.40
C GLY A 109 -18.15 -4.36 17.40
N VAL A 110 -18.27 -5.60 16.94
CA VAL A 110 -18.40 -6.79 17.81
C VAL A 110 -17.09 -7.05 18.57
N VAL A 111 -15.97 -6.74 17.93
CA VAL A 111 -14.62 -6.73 18.52
C VAL A 111 -13.91 -5.45 18.04
N GLU A 112 -13.05 -4.89 18.89
CA GLU A 112 -12.37 -3.61 18.61
C GLU A 112 -10.86 -3.66 18.88
N ASP A 113 -10.40 -4.54 19.79
CA ASP A 113 -9.00 -4.65 20.18
C ASP A 113 -8.18 -5.46 19.16
N ASP A 114 -7.01 -4.96 18.76
CA ASP A 114 -6.06 -5.66 17.89
C ASP A 114 -5.59 -7.00 18.49
N ALA A 115 -5.57 -7.11 19.83
CA ALA A 115 -5.22 -8.32 20.56
C ALA A 115 -6.21 -9.48 20.34
N GLU A 116 -7.38 -9.21 19.75
CA GLU A 116 -8.39 -10.23 19.42
C GLU A 116 -7.87 -11.25 18.41
N VAL A 117 -7.08 -10.79 17.43
CA VAL A 117 -6.45 -11.64 16.42
C VAL A 117 -5.00 -12.00 16.74
N ALA A 118 -4.39 -11.36 17.75
CA ALA A 118 -3.01 -11.62 18.14
C ALA A 118 -2.81 -13.04 18.72
N LEU A 119 -1.70 -13.67 18.32
CA LEU A 119 -1.25 -14.96 18.84
C LEU A 119 0.28 -15.05 18.69
N LEU A 120 0.90 -15.91 19.49
CA LEU A 120 2.30 -16.30 19.34
C LEU A 120 2.39 -17.43 18.32
N HIS A 121 3.33 -17.34 17.38
CA HIS A 121 3.56 -18.37 16.37
C HIS A 121 5.06 -18.69 16.26
N ALA A 122 5.38 -19.87 15.73
CA ALA A 122 6.75 -20.26 15.43
C ALA A 122 7.33 -19.45 14.24
N ASP A 123 8.61 -19.60 13.98
CA ASP A 123 9.28 -18.95 12.85
C ASP A 123 9.06 -19.68 11.51
N ALA A 124 9.79 -19.23 10.48
CA ALA A 124 9.71 -19.76 9.12
C ALA A 124 10.12 -21.24 9.03
N GLU A 125 11.13 -21.68 9.78
CA GLU A 125 11.62 -23.06 9.78
C GLU A 125 10.53 -24.04 10.25
N HIS A 126 9.64 -23.55 11.11
CA HIS A 126 8.52 -24.28 11.68
C HIS A 126 7.18 -23.98 11.00
N GLY A 127 7.20 -23.29 9.85
CA GLY A 127 6.02 -23.00 9.04
C GLY A 127 5.02 -22.03 9.69
N TYR A 128 5.47 -21.15 10.57
CA TYR A 128 4.64 -20.17 11.28
C TYR A 128 3.48 -20.78 12.08
N ARG A 129 3.57 -22.04 12.51
CA ARG A 129 2.49 -22.69 13.26
C ARG A 129 2.10 -21.87 14.51
N PRO A 130 0.80 -21.72 14.82
CA PRO A 130 0.38 -21.04 16.03
C PRO A 130 0.81 -21.84 17.27
N LEU A 131 1.32 -21.14 18.28
CA LEU A 131 1.71 -21.68 19.59
C LEU A 131 0.67 -21.32 20.66
N THR A 132 -0.09 -20.25 20.44
CA THR A 132 -1.23 -19.83 21.27
C THR A 132 -2.49 -19.65 20.44
N VAL A 133 -3.63 -19.43 21.11
CA VAL A 133 -4.94 -19.24 20.48
C VAL A 133 -5.31 -17.75 20.49
N PRO A 134 -5.83 -17.19 19.38
CA PRO A 134 -6.38 -15.84 19.33
C PRO A 134 -7.75 -15.78 20.03
N LEU A 135 -8.14 -14.62 20.57
CA LEU A 135 -9.38 -14.48 21.33
C LEU A 135 -10.62 -14.67 20.44
N VAL A 136 -10.56 -14.25 19.18
CA VAL A 136 -11.62 -14.50 18.18
C VAL A 136 -11.97 -15.98 18.03
N ASN A 137 -10.97 -16.88 18.07
CA ASN A 137 -11.22 -18.32 17.99
C ASN A 137 -11.91 -18.83 19.26
N VAL A 138 -11.57 -18.27 20.43
CA VAL A 138 -12.26 -18.64 21.67
C VAL A 138 -13.72 -18.18 21.64
N ARG A 139 -13.99 -16.97 21.15
CA ARG A 139 -15.36 -16.45 20.95
C ARG A 139 -16.16 -17.34 20.00
N HIS A 140 -15.57 -17.73 18.86
CA HIS A 140 -16.18 -18.62 17.88
C HIS A 140 -16.53 -19.98 18.49
N VAL A 141 -15.56 -20.63 19.15
CA VAL A 141 -15.76 -21.92 19.81
C VAL A 141 -16.83 -21.83 20.91
N ALA A 142 -16.84 -20.76 21.70
CA ALA A 142 -17.87 -20.53 22.71
C ALA A 142 -19.27 -20.40 22.10
N ALA A 143 -19.39 -19.72 20.96
CA ALA A 143 -20.64 -19.62 20.21
C ALA A 143 -21.08 -20.98 19.65
N LYS A 144 -20.16 -21.74 19.04
CA LYS A 144 -20.44 -23.09 18.50
C LYS A 144 -20.82 -24.09 19.58
N ALA A 145 -20.15 -24.07 20.72
CA ALA A 145 -20.50 -24.91 21.87
C ALA A 145 -21.90 -24.56 22.43
N ARG A 146 -22.29 -23.28 22.38
CA ARG A 146 -23.65 -22.84 22.76
C ARG A 146 -24.70 -23.31 21.75
N GLU A 147 -24.44 -23.15 20.45
CA GLU A 147 -25.30 -23.67 19.38
C GLU A 147 -25.52 -25.18 19.51
N ALA A 148 -24.46 -25.91 19.85
CA ALA A 148 -24.50 -27.35 20.11
C ALA A 148 -25.10 -27.74 21.48
N LYS A 149 -25.55 -26.78 22.28
CA LYS A 149 -26.10 -26.96 23.65
C LYS A 149 -25.13 -27.65 24.63
N VAL A 150 -23.82 -27.58 24.37
CA VAL A 150 -22.75 -28.09 25.23
C VAL A 150 -22.50 -27.12 26.39
N LEU A 151 -22.49 -25.83 26.09
CA LEU A 151 -22.36 -24.76 27.08
C LEU A 151 -23.65 -23.93 27.11
N ASN A 152 -24.08 -23.54 28.31
CA ASN A 152 -25.08 -22.50 28.45
C ASN A 152 -24.45 -21.10 28.29
N LEU A 153 -25.28 -20.05 28.30
CA LEU A 153 -24.83 -18.67 28.10
C LEU A 153 -23.79 -18.22 29.14
N ALA A 154 -23.99 -18.57 30.41
CA ALA A 154 -23.07 -18.19 31.49
C ALA A 154 -21.70 -18.88 31.33
N GLN A 155 -21.70 -20.17 30.97
CA GLN A 155 -20.48 -20.94 30.75
C GLN A 155 -19.71 -20.45 29.51
N ALA A 156 -20.40 -20.14 28.41
CA ALA A 156 -19.78 -19.57 27.21
C ALA A 156 -19.15 -18.20 27.50
N ARG A 157 -19.86 -17.33 28.25
CA ARG A 157 -19.31 -16.03 28.71
C ARG A 157 -18.10 -16.20 29.63
N ALA A 158 -18.14 -17.16 30.55
CA ALA A 158 -17.03 -17.45 31.44
C ALA A 158 -15.78 -17.92 30.67
N LEU A 159 -15.96 -18.76 29.62
CA LEU A 159 -14.88 -19.21 28.74
C LEU A 159 -14.20 -18.03 28.03
N VAL A 160 -14.99 -17.14 27.41
CA VAL A 160 -14.45 -15.95 26.74
C VAL A 160 -13.78 -15.00 27.74
N LYS A 161 -14.39 -14.77 28.91
CA LYS A 161 -13.82 -13.91 29.95
C LYS A 161 -12.48 -14.45 30.47
N ALA A 162 -12.39 -15.76 30.70
CA ALA A 162 -11.14 -16.39 31.13
C ALA A 162 -10.04 -16.26 30.07
N ALA A 163 -10.38 -16.41 28.79
CA ALA A 163 -9.43 -16.23 27.71
C ALA A 163 -8.99 -14.77 27.51
N ALA A 164 -9.91 -13.83 27.64
CA ALA A 164 -9.61 -12.39 27.55
C ALA A 164 -8.72 -11.92 28.70
N GLY A 165 -8.82 -12.55 29.88
CA GLY A 165 -7.94 -12.28 31.02
C GLY A 165 -6.51 -12.82 30.88
N LEU A 166 -6.21 -13.58 29.82
CA LEU A 166 -4.86 -14.08 29.53
C LEU A 166 -4.22 -13.21 28.43
N PHE A 167 -2.96 -12.81 28.65
CA PHE A 167 -2.15 -12.18 27.61
C PHE A 167 -2.01 -13.13 26.42
N TYR A 168 -2.03 -12.60 25.20
CA TYR A 168 -2.18 -13.43 23.99
C TYR A 168 -0.99 -14.39 23.78
N GLN A 169 0.21 -14.06 24.27
CA GLN A 169 1.40 -14.91 24.24
C GLN A 169 1.32 -16.11 25.20
N GLU A 170 0.35 -16.09 26.11
CA GLU A 170 0.13 -17.10 27.12
C GLU A 170 -1.16 -17.89 26.90
N ARG A 171 -2.00 -17.44 25.98
CA ARG A 171 -3.36 -17.95 25.79
C ARG A 171 -3.34 -19.31 25.11
N THR A 172 -3.41 -20.39 25.89
CA THR A 172 -3.57 -21.76 25.36
C THR A 172 -4.89 -22.34 25.80
N TRP A 173 -5.46 -23.26 25.02
CA TRP A 173 -6.67 -23.98 25.43
C TRP A 173 -6.52 -24.67 26.79
N LYS A 174 -5.32 -25.18 27.12
CA LYS A 174 -5.02 -25.74 28.44
C LYS A 174 -5.22 -24.73 29.57
N ARG A 175 -4.69 -23.51 29.42
CA ARG A 175 -4.82 -22.44 30.43
C ARG A 175 -6.25 -21.90 30.51
N VAL A 176 -6.88 -21.65 29.35
CA VAL A 176 -8.26 -21.18 29.26
C VAL A 176 -9.22 -22.18 29.93
N LEU A 177 -9.11 -23.46 29.59
CA LEU A 177 -9.95 -24.51 30.15
C LEU A 177 -9.63 -24.77 31.62
N GLY A 178 -8.36 -24.67 32.03
CA GLY A 178 -7.96 -24.79 33.44
C GLY A 178 -8.67 -23.76 34.34
N ALA A 179 -8.95 -22.57 33.83
CA ALA A 179 -9.64 -21.51 34.58
C ALA A 179 -11.17 -21.72 34.71
N VAL A 180 -11.82 -22.47 33.81
CA VAL A 180 -13.29 -22.59 33.78
C VAL A 180 -13.81 -23.99 34.08
N ARG A 181 -13.07 -25.05 33.73
CA ARG A 181 -13.48 -26.45 33.92
C ARG A 181 -13.77 -26.82 35.38
N PRO A 182 -13.05 -26.31 36.40
CA PRO A 182 -13.37 -26.62 37.80
C PRO A 182 -14.77 -26.20 38.22
N ALA A 183 -15.32 -25.14 37.61
CA ALA A 183 -16.67 -24.64 37.90
C ALA A 183 -17.77 -25.35 37.07
N TRP A 184 -17.41 -26.26 36.16
CA TRP A 184 -18.39 -26.97 35.32
C TRP A 184 -18.93 -28.23 35.99
N PRO A 185 -20.26 -28.45 35.96
CA PRO A 185 -20.86 -29.73 36.34
C PRO A 185 -20.25 -30.91 35.57
N SER A 186 -20.32 -32.11 36.13
CA SER A 186 -19.80 -33.33 35.48
C SER A 186 -20.39 -33.53 34.08
N ALA A 187 -21.71 -33.29 33.91
CA ALA A 187 -22.39 -33.38 32.62
C ALA A 187 -21.83 -32.40 31.58
N THR A 188 -21.56 -31.14 31.96
CA THR A 188 -20.94 -30.15 31.05
C THR A 188 -19.52 -30.56 30.67
N ARG A 189 -18.74 -31.09 31.62
CA ARG A 189 -17.37 -31.57 31.34
C ARG A 189 -17.39 -32.72 30.33
N GLY A 190 -18.23 -33.73 30.54
CA GLY A 190 -18.37 -34.85 29.60
C GLY A 190 -18.92 -34.42 28.23
N GLY A 191 -19.92 -33.53 28.21
CA GLY A 191 -20.45 -32.96 26.97
C GLY A 191 -19.41 -32.15 26.18
N TRP A 192 -18.58 -31.37 26.88
CA TRP A 192 -17.48 -30.62 26.27
C TRP A 192 -16.43 -31.57 25.70
N GLU A 193 -15.98 -32.58 26.45
CA GLU A 193 -14.98 -33.54 25.97
C GLU A 193 -15.46 -34.30 24.73
N GLY A 194 -16.69 -34.81 24.75
CA GLY A 194 -17.28 -35.50 23.60
C GLY A 194 -17.48 -34.59 22.39
N TRP A 195 -17.84 -33.31 22.61
CA TRP A 195 -17.95 -32.34 21.52
C TRP A 195 -16.57 -31.96 20.96
N TRP A 196 -15.60 -31.67 21.82
CA TRP A 196 -14.24 -31.29 21.46
C TRP A 196 -13.50 -32.39 20.69
N ALA A 197 -13.71 -33.65 21.06
CA ALA A 197 -13.09 -34.80 20.39
C ALA A 197 -13.49 -34.95 18.91
N ARG A 198 -14.62 -34.36 18.49
CA ARG A 198 -15.05 -34.32 17.08
C ARG A 198 -14.31 -33.27 16.25
N GLY A 199 -13.44 -32.49 16.88
CA GLY A 199 -12.75 -31.35 16.27
C GLY A 199 -13.52 -30.05 16.50
N VAL A 200 -12.76 -28.96 16.62
CA VAL A 200 -13.29 -27.61 16.74
C VAL A 200 -12.80 -26.77 15.57
N GLU A 201 -13.69 -25.92 15.07
CA GLU A 201 -13.38 -24.99 13.98
C GLU A 201 -12.40 -23.92 14.45
N ASP A 202 -11.44 -23.60 13.59
CA ASP A 202 -10.55 -22.45 13.73
C ASP A 202 -11.07 -21.31 12.85
N LEU A 203 -11.58 -20.24 13.46
CA LEU A 203 -12.20 -19.14 12.73
C LEU A 203 -11.18 -18.40 11.86
N LYS A 204 -9.95 -18.16 12.35
CA LYS A 204 -8.90 -17.56 11.53
C LYS A 204 -8.58 -18.42 10.31
N GLN A 205 -8.56 -19.74 10.46
CA GLN A 205 -8.35 -20.65 9.34
C GLN A 205 -9.49 -20.59 8.32
N LEU A 206 -10.75 -20.59 8.78
CA LEU A 206 -11.92 -20.46 7.92
C LEU A 206 -11.91 -19.14 7.13
N ASP A 207 -11.69 -18.02 7.81
CA ASP A 207 -11.60 -16.70 7.18
C ASP A 207 -10.41 -16.60 6.22
N ALA A 208 -9.27 -17.22 6.54
CA ALA A 208 -8.10 -17.23 5.66
C ALA A 208 -8.40 -17.98 4.35
N LEU A 209 -9.12 -19.11 4.44
CA LEU A 209 -9.56 -19.86 3.28
C LEU A 209 -10.57 -19.07 2.45
N GLU A 210 -11.52 -18.39 3.08
CA GLU A 210 -12.51 -17.56 2.39
C GLU A 210 -11.84 -16.37 1.67
N CYS A 211 -10.94 -15.66 2.34
CA CYS A 211 -10.16 -14.57 1.76
C CYS A 211 -9.33 -15.05 0.56
N LEU A 212 -8.67 -16.19 0.68
CA LEU A 212 -7.90 -16.79 -0.40
C LEU A 212 -8.77 -17.15 -1.60
N GLN A 213 -9.96 -17.71 -1.37
CA GLN A 213 -10.91 -18.07 -2.42
C GLN A 213 -11.47 -16.82 -3.12
N ALA A 214 -11.83 -15.79 -2.36
CA ALA A 214 -12.33 -14.52 -2.90
C ALA A 214 -11.28 -13.84 -3.79
N ALA A 215 -10.03 -13.76 -3.32
CA ALA A 215 -8.92 -13.20 -4.08
C ALA A 215 -8.63 -14.00 -5.37
N ALA A 216 -8.67 -15.33 -5.28
CA ALA A 216 -8.47 -16.22 -6.44
C ALA A 216 -9.65 -16.21 -7.42
N ALA A 217 -10.88 -15.96 -6.96
CA ALA A 217 -12.02 -15.76 -7.85
C ALA A 217 -11.82 -14.48 -8.67
N PHE A 218 -11.35 -13.39 -8.04
CA PHE A 218 -11.09 -12.12 -8.70
C PHE A 218 -10.00 -12.23 -9.77
N THR A 219 -8.91 -12.98 -9.53
CA THR A 219 -7.89 -13.20 -10.59
C THR A 219 -8.45 -13.91 -11.82
N GLY A 220 -9.47 -14.76 -11.64
CA GLY A 220 -10.14 -15.46 -12.73
C GLY A 220 -11.07 -14.59 -13.59
N MET A 221 -11.46 -13.41 -13.12
CA MET A 221 -12.35 -12.53 -13.86
C MET A 221 -11.60 -11.86 -15.03
N PRO A 222 -12.24 -11.71 -16.21
CA PRO A 222 -11.68 -10.92 -17.29
C PRO A 222 -11.47 -9.49 -16.79
N VAL A 223 -10.34 -8.88 -17.17
CA VAL A 223 -10.09 -7.46 -16.93
C VAL A 223 -11.16 -6.70 -17.70
N ARG A 224 -12.30 -6.43 -17.06
CA ARG A 224 -13.21 -5.41 -17.56
C ARG A 224 -12.39 -4.13 -17.51
N SER A 225 -12.24 -3.46 -18.64
CA SER A 225 -11.90 -2.05 -18.67
C SER A 225 -13.02 -1.34 -17.93
N VAL A 226 -12.94 -1.32 -16.60
CA VAL A 226 -13.71 -0.40 -15.79
C VAL A 226 -13.17 0.94 -16.23
N GLY A 227 -13.91 1.62 -17.13
CA GLY A 227 -13.68 3.03 -17.42
C GLY A 227 -13.51 3.75 -16.08
N PRO A 228 -12.66 4.79 -16.00
CA PRO A 228 -12.17 5.29 -14.73
C PRO A 228 -13.35 5.61 -13.81
N ARG A 229 -13.68 4.67 -12.91
CA ARG A 229 -14.07 5.07 -11.57
C ARG A 229 -12.90 5.93 -11.17
N HIS A 230 -13.12 7.19 -10.82
CA HIS A 230 -12.12 7.91 -10.07
C HIS A 230 -12.20 7.32 -8.65
N PRO A 231 -11.41 6.29 -8.25
CA PRO A 231 -10.86 6.43 -6.93
C PRO A 231 -10.14 7.77 -7.00
N MET A 232 -10.31 8.62 -6.01
CA MET A 232 -9.32 9.66 -5.77
C MET A 232 -7.96 8.98 -5.96
N ARG A 233 -7.23 9.32 -7.03
CA ARG A 233 -5.85 8.88 -7.18
C ARG A 233 -5.13 9.62 -6.07
N LEU A 234 -5.17 9.05 -4.87
CA LEU A 234 -4.44 9.56 -3.74
C LEU A 234 -3.00 9.57 -4.22
N ALA A 235 -2.36 10.75 -4.15
CA ALA A 235 -0.94 10.79 -4.35
C ALA A 235 -0.33 10.01 -3.17
N PRO A 236 0.64 9.10 -3.42
CA PRO A 236 1.24 8.35 -2.34
C PRO A 236 1.78 9.31 -1.27
N SER A 237 1.62 8.94 0.00
CA SER A 237 2.03 9.78 1.11
C SER A 237 3.51 10.17 1.01
N SER A 238 3.92 11.26 1.64
CA SER A 238 5.32 11.70 1.63
C SER A 238 6.28 10.61 2.13
N LEU A 239 5.84 9.80 3.11
CA LEU A 239 6.56 8.64 3.60
C LEU A 239 6.73 7.55 2.53
N VAL A 240 5.64 7.20 1.83
CA VAL A 240 5.67 6.22 0.73
C VAL A 240 6.65 6.67 -0.36
N ARG A 241 6.54 7.94 -0.80
CA ARG A 241 7.40 8.48 -1.86
C ARG A 241 8.87 8.48 -1.47
N ARG A 242 9.19 8.87 -0.24
CA ARG A 242 10.58 8.83 0.27
C ARG A 242 11.12 7.42 0.35
N ARG A 243 10.30 6.45 0.77
CA ARG A 243 10.72 5.05 0.85
C ARG A 243 10.92 4.43 -0.52
N GLN A 244 9.99 4.62 -1.44
CA GLN A 244 10.12 4.19 -2.84
C GLN A 244 11.39 4.74 -3.49
N LEU A 245 11.72 6.01 -3.21
CA LEU A 245 12.95 6.63 -3.67
C LEU A 245 14.20 5.99 -3.03
N ALA A 246 14.15 5.67 -1.73
CA ALA A 246 15.28 5.06 -1.03
C ALA A 246 15.56 3.61 -1.46
N ASP A 247 14.49 2.83 -1.69
CA ASP A 247 14.55 1.42 -2.08
C ASP A 247 14.60 1.23 -3.62
N GLY A 248 14.53 2.32 -4.38
CA GLY A 248 14.55 2.30 -5.85
C GLY A 248 15.88 1.81 -6.43
N VAL A 249 15.83 1.29 -7.66
CA VAL A 249 17.00 0.76 -8.37
C VAL A 249 16.98 1.25 -9.82
N SER A 250 18.11 1.81 -10.24
CA SER A 250 18.40 2.08 -11.65
C SER A 250 19.14 0.89 -12.26
N VAL A 251 18.95 0.61 -13.56
CA VAL A 251 19.74 -0.40 -14.27
C VAL A 251 20.51 0.28 -15.40
N VAL A 252 21.84 0.32 -15.28
CA VAL A 252 22.73 0.94 -16.27
C VAL A 252 23.62 -0.14 -16.86
N LYS A 253 23.56 -0.34 -18.18
CA LYS A 253 24.33 -1.40 -18.90
C LYS A 253 24.20 -2.79 -18.25
N GLY A 254 23.01 -3.12 -17.75
CA GLY A 254 22.73 -4.40 -17.08
C GLY A 254 23.15 -4.49 -15.61
N GLN A 255 23.76 -3.44 -15.04
CA GLN A 255 24.12 -3.39 -13.62
C GLN A 255 23.07 -2.63 -12.81
N ALA A 256 22.63 -3.22 -11.70
CA ALA A 256 21.72 -2.60 -10.75
C ALA A 256 22.47 -1.60 -9.86
N VAL A 257 22.01 -0.35 -9.84
CA VAL A 257 22.55 0.75 -9.04
C VAL A 257 21.47 1.24 -8.07
N PRO A 258 21.67 1.13 -6.74
CA PRO A 258 20.70 1.62 -5.77
C PRO A 258 20.48 3.13 -5.89
N ALA A 259 19.22 3.58 -5.82
CA ALA A 259 18.86 4.98 -5.91
C ALA A 259 19.51 5.83 -4.82
N SER A 260 19.77 5.28 -3.64
CA SER A 260 20.51 5.94 -2.56
C SER A 260 21.93 6.35 -2.99
N GLN A 261 22.63 5.54 -3.79
CA GLN A 261 23.96 5.86 -4.31
C GLN A 261 23.87 6.94 -5.41
N VAL A 262 22.87 6.85 -6.28
CA VAL A 262 22.60 7.86 -7.30
C VAL A 262 22.32 9.21 -6.65
N LEU A 263 21.46 9.25 -5.62
CA LEU A 263 21.16 10.48 -4.88
C LEU A 263 22.39 11.04 -4.17
N ALA A 264 23.21 10.20 -3.55
CA ALA A 264 24.45 10.66 -2.92
C ALA A 264 25.44 11.25 -3.94
N ALA A 265 25.46 10.74 -5.18
CA ALA A 265 26.25 11.32 -6.26
C ALA A 265 25.67 12.66 -6.73
N LEU A 266 24.34 12.73 -6.94
CA LEU A 266 23.64 13.97 -7.33
C LEU A 266 23.79 15.07 -6.28
N GLN A 267 23.77 14.73 -4.98
CA GLN A 267 23.97 15.68 -3.89
C GLN A 267 25.37 16.33 -3.89
N ARG A 268 26.37 15.67 -4.48
CA ARG A 268 27.74 16.20 -4.61
C ARG A 268 27.93 17.06 -5.85
N ALA A 269 26.96 17.11 -6.76
CA ALA A 269 27.03 17.93 -7.96
C ALA A 269 26.86 19.42 -7.63
N PRO A 270 27.55 20.33 -8.35
CA PRO A 270 27.51 21.77 -8.07
C PRO A 270 26.12 22.40 -8.28
N ASP A 271 25.29 21.81 -9.14
CA ASP A 271 23.92 22.23 -9.45
C ASP A 271 22.85 21.53 -8.59
N SER A 272 23.25 20.73 -7.60
CA SER A 272 22.34 19.92 -6.78
C SER A 272 21.26 20.74 -6.07
N THR A 273 21.62 21.90 -5.52
CA THR A 273 20.67 22.83 -4.89
C THR A 273 19.65 23.36 -5.90
N GLU A 274 20.11 23.80 -7.07
CA GLU A 274 19.24 24.34 -8.12
C GLU A 274 18.25 23.28 -8.64
N LEU A 275 18.75 22.06 -8.87
CA LEU A 275 17.93 20.90 -9.26
C LEU A 275 16.86 20.58 -8.20
N ALA A 276 17.24 20.55 -6.92
CA ALA A 276 16.32 20.27 -5.82
C ALA A 276 15.25 21.36 -5.70
N GLU A 277 15.63 22.63 -5.75
CA GLU A 277 14.70 23.75 -5.70
C GLU A 277 13.73 23.76 -6.88
N ALA A 278 14.22 23.52 -8.10
CA ALA A 278 13.36 23.39 -9.28
C ALA A 278 12.34 22.24 -9.13
N GLY A 279 12.78 21.10 -8.57
CA GLY A 279 11.90 19.99 -8.23
C GLY A 279 10.84 20.35 -7.18
N LEU A 280 11.24 21.05 -6.10
CA LEU A 280 10.35 21.48 -5.03
C LEU A 280 9.32 22.50 -5.51
N ARG A 281 9.73 23.52 -6.26
CA ARG A 281 8.82 24.53 -6.85
C ARG A 281 7.74 23.86 -7.68
N ARG A 282 8.11 22.96 -8.59
CA ARG A 282 7.15 22.20 -9.40
C ARG A 282 6.18 21.41 -8.54
N ALA A 283 6.69 20.62 -7.59
CA ALA A 283 5.87 19.76 -6.75
C ALA A 283 4.89 20.58 -5.87
N LEU A 284 5.33 21.73 -5.36
CA LEU A 284 4.50 22.65 -4.56
C LEU A 284 3.40 23.30 -5.41
N LEU A 285 3.73 23.83 -6.59
CA LEU A 285 2.74 24.43 -7.49
C LEU A 285 1.70 23.40 -7.96
N ALA A 286 2.15 22.20 -8.34
CA ALA A 286 1.26 21.11 -8.70
C ALA A 286 0.38 20.65 -7.51
N GLY A 287 0.95 20.58 -6.30
CA GLY A 287 0.22 20.26 -5.08
C GLY A 287 -0.85 21.30 -4.74
N TRP A 288 -0.50 22.59 -4.83
CA TRP A 288 -1.43 23.69 -4.63
C TRP A 288 -2.56 23.66 -5.66
N ALA A 289 -2.26 23.48 -6.95
CA ALA A 289 -3.28 23.33 -7.98
C ALA A 289 -4.25 22.17 -7.68
N ARG A 290 -3.73 21.00 -7.26
CA ARG A 290 -4.58 19.88 -6.84
C ARG A 290 -5.46 20.21 -5.64
N SER A 291 -4.96 20.98 -4.67
CA SER A 291 -5.76 21.42 -3.52
C SER A 291 -6.92 22.34 -3.90
N LEU A 292 -6.82 23.03 -5.04
CA LEU A 292 -7.90 23.83 -5.63
C LEU A 292 -8.84 23.00 -6.53
N GLY A 293 -8.61 21.68 -6.64
CA GLY A 293 -9.42 20.77 -7.45
C GLY A 293 -9.00 20.69 -8.92
N PHE A 294 -7.88 21.31 -9.32
CA PHE A 294 -7.40 21.19 -10.69
C PHE A 294 -6.86 19.79 -10.97
N THR A 295 -7.20 19.28 -12.14
CA THR A 295 -6.66 18.03 -12.69
C THR A 295 -6.11 18.31 -14.10
N PRO A 296 -4.95 17.76 -14.47
CA PRO A 296 -4.38 18.00 -15.79
C PRO A 296 -5.19 17.24 -16.84
N HIS A 297 -5.44 17.87 -17.99
CA HIS A 297 -6.06 17.20 -19.13
C HIS A 297 -5.07 16.22 -19.77
N GLU A 298 -5.57 15.11 -20.33
CA GLU A 298 -4.71 14.09 -20.96
C GLU A 298 -3.81 14.66 -22.07
N ASP A 299 -4.29 15.67 -22.80
CA ASP A 299 -3.49 16.38 -23.82
C ASP A 299 -2.33 17.16 -23.22
N GLU A 300 -2.51 17.76 -22.04
CA GLU A 300 -1.46 18.52 -21.35
C GLU A 300 -0.38 17.57 -20.83
N VAL A 301 -0.78 16.41 -20.30
CA VAL A 301 0.15 15.35 -19.87
C VAL A 301 0.94 14.81 -21.08
N ARG A 302 0.26 14.53 -22.21
CA ARG A 302 0.92 14.10 -23.45
C ARG A 302 1.89 15.15 -23.98
N ALA A 303 1.52 16.43 -23.92
CA ALA A 303 2.39 17.52 -24.36
C ALA A 303 3.64 17.64 -23.47
N ALA A 304 3.49 17.49 -22.15
CA ALA A 304 4.60 17.48 -21.20
C ALA A 304 5.54 16.28 -21.43
N GLU A 305 4.98 15.09 -21.70
CA GLU A 305 5.78 13.91 -22.04
C GLU A 305 6.52 14.08 -23.36
N ALA A 306 5.86 14.58 -24.40
CA ALA A 306 6.49 14.86 -25.69
C ALA A 306 7.63 15.89 -25.57
N GLU A 307 7.47 16.90 -24.72
CA GLU A 307 8.55 17.86 -24.43
C GLU A 307 9.74 17.19 -23.73
N TRP A 308 9.48 16.30 -22.77
CA TRP A 308 10.53 15.58 -22.08
C TRP A 308 11.34 14.70 -23.05
N TRP A 309 10.67 13.98 -23.95
CA TRP A 309 11.33 13.19 -25.00
C TRP A 309 12.07 14.05 -26.03
N ARG A 310 11.63 15.28 -26.32
CA ARG A 310 12.39 16.21 -27.19
C ARG A 310 13.70 16.66 -26.54
N ARG A 311 13.72 16.83 -25.22
CA ARG A 311 14.94 17.22 -24.47
C ARG A 311 15.90 16.05 -24.26
N HIS A 312 15.40 14.82 -24.28
CA HIS A 312 16.17 13.59 -24.11
C HIS A 312 16.01 12.72 -25.37
N PRO A 313 16.75 13.03 -26.45
CA PRO A 313 16.60 12.34 -27.73
C PRO A 313 17.07 10.88 -27.61
N VAL A 314 16.10 9.99 -27.37
CA VAL A 314 16.29 8.54 -27.26
C VAL A 314 15.38 7.86 -28.29
N ALA A 315 15.93 6.88 -29.02
CA ALA A 315 15.17 6.09 -30.00
C ALA A 315 13.98 5.41 -29.31
N ALA A 316 12.84 5.28 -30.02
CA ALA A 316 11.61 4.71 -29.45
C ALA A 316 11.83 3.32 -28.82
N SER A 317 12.66 2.48 -29.44
CA SER A 317 13.04 1.15 -28.96
C SER A 317 13.86 1.17 -27.66
N ALA A 318 14.57 2.25 -27.36
CA ALA A 318 15.43 2.38 -26.18
C ALA A 318 14.78 3.15 -25.01
N ARG A 319 13.58 3.72 -25.21
CA ARG A 319 12.88 4.52 -24.19
C ARG A 319 12.62 3.77 -22.89
N ALA A 320 12.24 2.49 -22.98
CA ALA A 320 11.99 1.67 -21.79
C ALA A 320 13.28 1.47 -20.97
N ALA A 321 14.40 1.21 -21.63
CA ALA A 321 15.70 1.07 -20.96
C ALA A 321 16.13 2.39 -20.31
N PHE A 322 15.97 3.51 -21.02
CA PHE A 322 16.29 4.83 -20.49
C PHE A 322 15.46 5.20 -19.26
N LEU A 323 14.18 4.84 -19.21
CA LEU A 323 13.36 5.04 -18.01
C LEU A 323 13.91 4.27 -16.81
N VAL A 324 14.29 3.01 -17.01
CA VAL A 324 14.90 2.20 -15.96
C VAL A 324 16.25 2.77 -15.53
N GLU A 325 17.06 3.32 -16.44
CA GLU A 325 18.30 4.05 -16.09
C GLU A 325 17.99 5.25 -15.19
N CYS A 326 16.92 6.00 -15.47
CA CYS A 326 16.45 7.09 -14.63
C CYS A 326 15.81 6.64 -13.30
N GLY A 327 15.73 5.33 -13.01
CA GLY A 327 15.03 4.80 -11.83
C GLY A 327 13.51 5.03 -11.91
N LEU A 328 12.97 5.15 -13.12
CA LEU A 328 11.57 5.40 -13.40
C LEU A 328 10.90 4.19 -14.05
N GLU A 329 9.62 4.03 -13.74
CA GLU A 329 8.70 3.19 -14.52
C GLU A 329 7.74 4.08 -15.33
N GLY A 330 6.99 3.49 -16.27
CA GLY A 330 6.04 4.24 -17.10
C GLY A 330 5.03 5.06 -16.30
N GLN A 331 4.53 4.55 -15.16
CA GLN A 331 3.67 5.33 -14.26
C GLN A 331 4.43 6.47 -13.55
N GLY A 332 5.70 6.27 -13.23
CA GLY A 332 6.56 7.29 -12.63
C GLY A 332 6.78 8.48 -13.56
N LEU A 333 7.08 8.21 -14.84
CA LEU A 333 7.17 9.25 -15.86
C LEU A 333 5.85 10.02 -15.98
N ARG A 334 4.72 9.31 -16.08
CA ARG A 334 3.40 9.93 -16.19
C ARG A 334 3.11 10.89 -15.03
N ARG A 335 3.41 10.50 -13.78
CA ARG A 335 3.23 11.36 -12.60
C ARG A 335 4.06 12.65 -12.69
N LEU A 336 5.32 12.55 -13.15
CA LEU A 336 6.16 13.73 -13.37
C LEU A 336 5.60 14.64 -14.47
N CYS A 337 5.05 14.05 -15.54
CA CYS A 337 4.38 14.80 -16.60
C CYS A 337 3.09 15.47 -16.13
N GLU A 338 2.29 14.82 -15.28
CA GLU A 338 1.11 15.41 -14.64
C GLU A 338 1.49 16.60 -13.74
N GLU A 339 2.54 16.48 -12.93
CA GLU A 339 3.05 17.60 -12.13
C GLU A 339 3.51 18.77 -13.01
N ARG A 340 4.21 18.48 -14.11
CA ARG A 340 4.69 19.50 -15.03
C ARG A 340 3.57 20.18 -15.81
N ALA A 341 2.52 19.44 -16.16
CA ALA A 341 1.31 20.00 -16.76
C ALA A 341 0.62 20.98 -15.80
N LEU A 342 0.44 20.58 -14.53
CA LEU A 342 -0.16 21.43 -13.50
C LEU A 342 0.70 22.66 -13.18
N GLU A 343 2.02 22.50 -13.04
CA GLU A 343 2.95 23.63 -12.88
C GLU A 343 2.78 24.63 -14.02
N ARG A 344 2.75 24.14 -15.27
CA ARG A 344 2.59 25.01 -16.44
C ARG A 344 1.23 25.69 -16.49
N LEU A 345 0.16 25.00 -16.10
CA LEU A 345 -1.16 25.59 -15.97
C LEU A 345 -1.14 26.74 -14.95
N VAL A 346 -0.56 26.50 -13.77
CA VAL A 346 -0.43 27.52 -12.72
C VAL A 346 0.35 28.73 -13.20
N LEU A 347 1.51 28.51 -13.83
CA LEU A 347 2.35 29.60 -14.34
C LEU A 347 1.68 30.36 -15.49
N THR A 348 0.95 29.67 -16.37
CA THR A 348 0.24 30.28 -17.50
C THR A 348 -0.88 31.20 -17.03
N TYR A 349 -1.58 30.83 -15.96
CA TYR A 349 -2.71 31.56 -15.42
C TYR A 349 -2.38 32.29 -14.10
N ALA A 350 -1.11 32.55 -13.81
CA ALA A 350 -0.66 33.12 -12.53
C ALA A 350 -1.36 34.44 -12.18
N SER A 351 -1.60 35.31 -13.17
CA SER A 351 -2.31 36.59 -13.00
C SER A 351 -3.80 36.45 -12.64
N ARG A 352 -4.38 35.26 -12.82
CA ARG A 352 -5.80 34.97 -12.52
C ARG A 352 -5.99 34.07 -11.30
N LEU A 353 -5.00 33.26 -10.97
CA LEU A 353 -5.07 32.28 -9.88
C LEU A 353 -4.82 32.90 -8.50
N LEU A 354 -4.26 34.11 -8.47
CA LEU A 354 -4.06 34.89 -7.25
C LEU A 354 -4.78 36.25 -7.38
N PRO A 355 -5.42 36.75 -6.32
CA PRO A 355 -5.82 38.15 -6.25
C PRO A 355 -4.60 39.04 -6.49
N ASP A 356 -4.67 39.95 -7.46
CA ASP A 356 -3.54 40.77 -7.92
C ASP A 356 -2.28 39.94 -8.25
N GLY A 357 -2.46 38.81 -8.94
CA GLY A 357 -1.39 37.89 -9.28
C GLY A 357 -0.35 38.45 -10.27
N PRO A 358 0.89 37.95 -10.23
CA PRO A 358 1.97 38.46 -11.07
C PRO A 358 1.76 38.13 -12.55
N SER A 359 2.13 39.06 -13.41
CA SER A 359 2.21 38.87 -14.85
C SER A 359 3.53 38.20 -15.26
N TRP A 360 3.53 37.62 -16.46
CA TRP A 360 4.73 37.05 -17.06
C TRP A 360 5.87 38.07 -17.22
N GLN A 361 5.53 39.33 -17.52
CA GLN A 361 6.52 40.40 -17.73
C GLN A 361 7.21 40.80 -16.41
N GLU A 362 6.45 40.89 -15.31
CA GLU A 362 7.00 41.15 -13.97
C GLU A 362 7.93 40.04 -13.52
N ALA A 363 7.56 38.78 -13.77
CA ALA A 363 8.40 37.63 -13.49
C ALA A 363 9.70 37.65 -14.31
N LEU A 364 9.62 37.90 -15.63
CA LEU A 364 10.80 38.00 -16.48
C LEU A 364 11.73 39.14 -16.04
N ALA A 365 11.17 40.32 -15.77
CA ALA A 365 11.95 41.48 -15.37
C ALA A 365 12.66 41.24 -14.04
N SER A 366 11.98 40.63 -13.07
CA SER A 366 12.54 40.30 -11.76
C SER A 366 13.73 39.35 -11.87
N GLU A 367 13.57 38.21 -12.56
CA GLU A 367 14.66 37.23 -12.74
C GLU A 367 15.82 37.78 -13.57
N ALA A 368 15.52 38.52 -14.64
CA ALA A 368 16.57 39.14 -15.44
C ALA A 368 17.40 40.15 -14.63
N ARG A 369 16.80 40.85 -13.66
CA ARG A 369 17.52 41.77 -12.77
C ARG A 369 18.37 41.02 -11.75
N LEU A 370 17.81 39.99 -11.10
CA LEU A 370 18.55 39.15 -10.14
C LEU A 370 19.78 38.48 -10.78
N GLN A 371 19.65 38.04 -12.03
CA GLN A 371 20.73 37.38 -12.78
C GLN A 371 21.66 38.37 -13.50
N GLY A 372 21.45 39.69 -13.36
CA GLY A 372 22.21 40.73 -14.07
C GLY A 372 21.98 40.79 -15.59
N ARG A 373 21.12 39.94 -16.14
CA ARG A 373 20.78 39.87 -17.58
C ARG A 373 20.02 41.10 -18.07
N TRP A 374 19.31 41.80 -17.19
CA TRP A 374 18.68 43.08 -17.52
C TRP A 374 19.72 44.11 -17.96
N SER A 375 20.86 44.18 -17.27
CA SER A 375 21.95 45.09 -17.63
C SER A 375 22.55 44.74 -18.99
N GLN A 376 22.72 43.44 -19.27
CA GLN A 376 23.22 42.95 -20.56
C GLN A 376 22.27 43.35 -21.70
N ALA A 377 20.98 43.02 -21.57
CA ALA A 377 19.97 43.36 -22.56
C ALA A 377 19.84 44.88 -22.75
N ALA A 378 19.88 45.67 -21.66
CA ALA A 378 19.82 47.13 -21.73
C ALA A 378 21.03 47.71 -22.49
N ARG A 379 22.24 47.15 -22.30
CA ARG A 379 23.44 47.55 -23.05
C ARG A 379 23.33 47.17 -24.52
N GLU A 380 22.79 46.00 -24.84
CA GLU A 380 22.60 45.55 -26.22
C GLU A 380 21.62 46.45 -26.98
N VAL A 381 20.47 46.77 -26.38
CA VAL A 381 19.46 47.65 -26.97
C VAL A 381 19.96 49.11 -27.02
N GLY A 382 20.73 49.54 -26.03
CA GLY A 382 21.29 50.90 -25.94
C GLY A 382 22.49 51.18 -26.84
N ARG A 383 23.03 50.17 -27.55
CA ARG A 383 24.09 50.42 -28.55
C ARG A 383 23.47 51.20 -29.73
N PRO A 384 23.93 52.42 -30.03
CA PRO A 384 23.43 53.16 -31.18
C PRO A 384 23.69 52.33 -32.44
N GLY A 385 22.61 51.97 -33.15
CA GLY A 385 22.74 51.32 -34.44
C GLY A 385 23.66 52.16 -35.34
N ARG A 386 24.60 51.52 -36.03
CA ARG A 386 25.29 52.11 -37.18
C ARG A 386 24.22 52.80 -38.02
N ARG A 387 24.18 54.13 -37.98
CA ARG A 387 23.40 54.94 -38.93
C ARG A 387 23.73 54.39 -40.31
N ARG A 388 22.72 53.85 -40.99
CA ARG A 388 22.81 53.60 -42.42
C ARG A 388 23.20 54.93 -43.06
N ALA A 389 24.39 54.98 -43.65
CA ALA A 389 24.75 56.01 -44.58
C ALA A 389 23.78 55.92 -45.76
N ARG A 390 22.95 56.95 -45.93
CA ARG A 390 22.67 57.63 -47.19
C ARG A 390 21.86 58.88 -46.93
#